data_AF-A0AA39H8Y2-F1
#
_entry.id   AF-A0AA39H8Y2-F1
#
_cell.length_a   1.000
_cell.length_b   1.000
_cell.length_c   1.000
_cell.angle_alpha   90.00
_cell.angle_beta   90.00
_cell.angle_gamma   90.00
#
_symmetry.space_group_name_H-M   'P 1'
#
loop_
_entity.id
_entity.type
_entity.pdbx_description
1 polymer ?
#
loop_
_entity_poly.entity_id
_entity_poly.type
_entity_poly.pdbx_seq_one_letter_code
_entity_poly.pdbx_strand_id
1 'polypeptide(L)'
;MLVHRVTGALFYCIDVKPKTQFSIFLSLLIFYVLIFVYFTERNDTILAKKLETAYEAYTRIQIVFADVWFDYSLLSKPEPFSCTNKTVIVFVLSAPAAFSKREAIRNTWASKNNTRHAIVRFVVGQNGRDSSEMVLVENAKHGDLIITDINDIKKFRLLKVYSALHFFKTFCTLIPYVLKIDDDTVVALDRLIHFIETDISTSTSGIFCSAQTKLDDRLTAENQLLAHLVPVHCKGAQYLLTAHATHLLVDTIHRKTG
;
A
#
# COMPACT_ATOMS: atom_id res chain seq x y z
N MET A 1 -12.76 -38.08 78.05
CA MET A 1 -12.53 -39.54 78.14
C MET A 1 -13.85 -40.24 77.85
N LEU A 2 -14.06 -40.64 76.60
CA LEU A 2 -14.80 -41.85 76.23
C LEU A 2 -14.51 -42.09 74.75
N VAL A 3 -13.71 -43.13 74.54
CA VAL A 3 -13.20 -43.58 73.25
C VAL A 3 -14.24 -44.56 72.70
N HIS A 4 -14.80 -44.27 71.54
CA HIS A 4 -15.30 -45.31 70.65
C HIS A 4 -14.47 -45.27 69.37
N ARG A 5 -13.77 -46.38 69.12
CA ARG A 5 -12.91 -46.60 67.96
C ARG A 5 -13.63 -47.60 67.06
N VAL A 6 -14.12 -47.14 65.90
CA VAL A 6 -14.50 -48.00 64.78
C VAL A 6 -13.91 -47.37 63.50
N THR A 7 -12.82 -48.00 63.03
CA THR A 7 -12.31 -48.05 61.65
C THR A 7 -12.28 -46.78 60.78
N GLY A 8 -11.08 -46.20 60.66
CA GLY A 8 -10.39 -46.26 59.35
C GLY A 8 -10.66 -45.21 58.27
N ALA A 9 -10.90 -43.94 58.60
CA ALA A 9 -10.56 -42.80 57.74
C ALA A 9 -10.43 -41.54 58.60
N LEU A 10 -9.20 -41.06 58.83
CA LEU A 10 -9.00 -39.75 59.45
C LEU A 10 -9.26 -38.68 58.39
N PHE A 11 -10.51 -38.19 58.31
CA PHE A 11 -10.78 -36.92 57.64
C PHE A 11 -10.31 -35.80 58.58
N TYR A 12 -9.12 -35.26 58.34
CA TYR A 12 -8.74 -33.97 58.93
C TYR A 12 -9.65 -32.89 58.34
N CYS A 13 -10.73 -32.55 59.02
CA CYS A 13 -11.43 -31.30 58.79
C CYS A 13 -10.58 -30.18 59.39
N ILE A 14 -9.76 -29.54 58.55
CA ILE A 14 -9.08 -28.30 58.94
C ILE A 14 -10.13 -27.20 58.94
N ASP A 15 -10.60 -26.82 60.12
CA ASP A 15 -11.56 -25.72 60.31
C ASP A 15 -10.82 -24.38 60.16
N VAL A 16 -10.69 -23.92 58.92
CA VAL A 16 -10.03 -22.65 58.60
C VAL A 16 -11.00 -21.50 58.92
N LYS A 17 -10.60 -20.60 59.83
CA LYS A 17 -11.42 -19.44 60.21
C LYS A 17 -11.87 -18.66 58.95
N PRO A 18 -13.14 -18.24 58.85
CA PRO A 18 -13.73 -17.68 57.63
C PRO A 18 -13.00 -16.43 57.09
N LYS A 19 -12.38 -15.63 57.97
CA LYS A 19 -11.55 -14.48 57.57
C LYS A 19 -10.27 -14.90 56.82
N THR A 20 -9.62 -15.99 57.22
CA THR A 20 -8.41 -16.51 56.58
C THR A 20 -8.74 -17.11 55.22
N GLN A 21 -9.87 -17.82 55.12
CA GLN A 21 -10.36 -18.38 53.86
C GLN A 21 -10.65 -17.27 52.84
N PHE A 22 -11.34 -16.20 53.24
CA PHE A 22 -11.59 -15.03 52.38
C PHE A 22 -10.29 -14.34 51.91
N SER A 23 -9.30 -14.21 52.79
CA SER A 23 -7.99 -13.63 52.44
C SER A 23 -7.24 -14.45 51.39
N ILE A 24 -7.31 -15.79 51.47
CA ILE A 24 -6.69 -16.68 50.48
C ILE A 24 -7.40 -16.53 49.13
N PHE A 25 -8.73 -16.55 49.11
CA PHE A 25 -9.52 -16.34 47.89
C PHE A 25 -9.22 -15.00 47.23
N LEU A 26 -9.13 -13.92 48.01
CA LEU A 26 -8.80 -12.59 47.49
C LEU A 26 -7.37 -12.56 46.91
N SER A 27 -6.40 -13.19 47.58
CA SER A 27 -5.02 -13.26 47.09
C SER A 27 -4.90 -14.05 45.77
N LEU A 28 -5.61 -15.18 45.64
CA LEU A 28 -5.65 -15.98 44.42
C LEU A 28 -6.37 -15.24 43.28
N LEU A 29 -7.45 -14.52 43.58
CA LEU A 29 -8.16 -13.69 42.61
C LEU A 29 -7.25 -12.58 42.09
N ILE A 30 -6.55 -11.86 42.98
CA ILE A 30 -5.58 -10.83 42.60
C ILE A 30 -4.49 -11.43 41.72
N PHE A 31 -3.92 -12.57 42.11
CA PHE A 31 -2.88 -13.24 41.33
C PHE A 31 -3.37 -13.66 39.93
N TYR A 32 -4.59 -14.21 39.84
CA TYR A 32 -5.21 -14.53 38.56
C TYR A 32 -5.42 -13.31 37.68
N VAL A 33 -5.93 -12.20 38.24
CA VAL A 33 -6.11 -10.93 37.52
C VAL A 33 -4.76 -10.39 37.03
N LEU A 34 -3.72 -10.41 37.87
CA LEU A 34 -2.37 -9.97 37.48
C LEU A 34 -1.79 -10.83 36.34
N ILE A 35 -1.96 -12.15 36.41
CA ILE A 35 -1.56 -13.07 35.35
C ILE A 35 -2.31 -12.76 34.06
N PHE A 36 -3.64 -12.59 34.14
CA PHE A 36 -4.47 -12.29 32.99
C PHE A 36 -4.05 -10.98 32.31
N VAL A 37 -3.87 -9.90 33.09
CA VAL A 37 -3.39 -8.59 32.60
C VAL A 37 -2.01 -8.72 31.96
N TYR A 38 -1.07 -9.41 32.60
CA TYR A 38 0.27 -9.65 32.05
C TYR A 38 0.20 -10.40 30.71
N PHE A 39 -0.65 -11.42 30.59
CA PHE A 39 -0.83 -12.15 29.34
C PHE A 39 -1.49 -11.28 28.25
N THR A 40 -2.47 -10.44 28.58
CA THR A 40 -3.09 -9.54 27.59
C THR A 40 -2.10 -8.50 27.08
N GLU A 41 -1.38 -7.81 27.97
CA GLU A 41 -0.37 -6.80 27.58
C GLU A 41 0.76 -7.41 26.75
N ARG A 42 1.23 -8.61 27.12
CA ARG A 42 2.25 -9.33 26.36
C ARG A 42 1.75 -9.71 24.96
N ASN A 43 0.51 -10.19 24.83
CA ASN A 43 -0.07 -10.53 23.53
C ASN A 43 -0.22 -9.31 22.64
N ASP A 44 -0.68 -8.18 23.17
CA ASP A 44 -0.80 -6.91 22.44
C ASP A 44 0.56 -6.41 21.94
N THR A 45 1.59 -6.51 22.79
CA THR A 45 2.96 -6.14 22.43
C THR A 45 3.52 -7.03 21.31
N ILE A 46 3.27 -8.34 21.37
CA ILE A 46 3.69 -9.28 20.31
C ILE A 46 2.96 -8.99 19.00
N LEU A 47 1.66 -8.68 19.05
CA LEU A 47 0.87 -8.34 17.87
C LEU A 47 1.36 -7.03 17.24
N ALA A 48 1.59 -5.99 18.04
CA ALA A 48 2.10 -4.71 17.58
C ALA A 48 3.46 -4.87 16.87
N LYS A 49 4.38 -5.63 17.47
CA LYS A 49 5.69 -5.90 16.86
C LYS A 49 5.58 -6.68 15.56
N LYS A 50 4.71 -7.70 15.50
CA LYS A 50 4.46 -8.45 14.25
C LYS A 50 3.89 -7.55 13.16
N LEU A 51 2.96 -6.66 13.52
CA LEU A 51 2.35 -5.71 12.59
C LEU A 51 3.38 -4.70 12.07
N GLU A 52 4.25 -4.19 12.94
CA GLU A 52 5.33 -3.28 12.57
C GLU A 52 6.32 -3.94 11.62
N THR A 53 6.79 -5.15 11.92
CA THR A 53 7.69 -5.89 11.02
C THR A 53 7.03 -6.22 9.68
N ALA A 54 5.75 -6.62 9.68
CA ALA A 54 5.00 -6.85 8.45
C ALA A 54 4.80 -5.56 7.64
N TYR A 55 4.59 -4.44 8.32
CA TYR A 55 4.46 -3.12 7.71
C TYR A 55 5.79 -2.65 7.10
N GLU A 56 6.91 -2.78 7.82
CA GLU A 56 8.25 -2.45 7.31
C GLU A 56 8.62 -3.29 6.08
N ALA A 57 8.35 -4.60 6.13
CA ALA A 57 8.57 -5.50 5.00
C ALA A 57 7.71 -5.13 3.78
N TYR A 58 6.53 -4.56 4.01
CA TYR A 58 5.65 -4.06 2.95
C TYR A 58 6.12 -2.71 2.39
N THR A 59 6.53 -1.77 3.26
CA THR A 59 6.88 -0.41 2.83
C THR A 59 8.20 -0.34 2.10
N ARG A 60 9.15 -1.23 2.42
CA ARG A 60 10.47 -1.23 1.81
C ARG A 60 10.44 -1.89 0.43
N ILE A 61 10.83 -1.15 -0.59
CA ILE A 61 10.86 -1.59 -1.98
C ILE A 61 12.31 -1.72 -2.42
N GLN A 62 12.67 -2.93 -2.83
CA GLN A 62 13.96 -3.24 -3.43
C GLN A 62 13.74 -3.74 -4.85
N ILE A 63 14.33 -3.02 -5.81
CA ILE A 63 14.17 -3.32 -7.23
C ILE A 63 15.49 -3.27 -7.97
N VAL A 64 15.57 -4.08 -9.02
CA VAL A 64 16.72 -4.14 -9.91
C VAL A 64 16.25 -3.87 -11.32
N PHE A 65 16.74 -2.77 -11.89
CA PHE A 65 16.57 -2.47 -13.31
C PHE A 65 17.86 -2.79 -14.02
N ALA A 66 17.88 -3.89 -14.77
CA ALA A 66 19.09 -4.45 -15.37
C ALA A 66 20.18 -4.70 -14.31
N ASP A 67 21.18 -3.84 -14.21
CA ASP A 67 22.31 -3.89 -13.28
C ASP A 67 22.26 -2.81 -12.19
N VAL A 68 21.20 -1.99 -12.17
CA VAL A 68 21.04 -0.88 -11.23
C VAL A 68 20.05 -1.24 -10.12
N TRP A 69 20.50 -1.12 -8.88
CA TRP A 69 19.74 -1.39 -7.66
C TRP A 69 19.14 -0.10 -7.10
N PHE A 70 17.88 -0.17 -6.69
CA PHE A 70 17.22 0.89 -5.93
C PHE A 70 16.61 0.31 -4.66
N ASP A 71 16.75 1.04 -3.56
CA ASP A 71 16.15 0.74 -2.26
C ASP A 71 15.51 2.02 -1.74
N TYR A 72 14.21 1.98 -1.51
CA TYR A 72 13.40 3.13 -1.14
C TYR A 72 12.13 2.65 -0.43
N SER A 73 11.43 3.51 0.28
CA SER A 73 10.29 3.16 1.12
C SER A 73 9.02 3.93 0.78
N LEU A 74 7.88 3.27 0.94
CA LEU A 74 6.56 3.90 1.02
C LEU A 74 6.38 4.50 2.43
N LEU A 75 6.18 5.81 2.50
CA LEU A 75 6.03 6.54 3.76
C LEU A 75 4.56 6.64 4.20
N SER A 76 3.62 6.57 3.26
CA SER A 76 2.18 6.61 3.54
C SER A 76 1.63 5.22 3.84
N LYS A 77 0.91 5.09 4.97
CA LYS A 77 -0.02 3.98 5.18
C LYS A 77 -1.20 4.14 4.23
N PRO A 78 -1.63 3.10 3.50
CA PRO A 78 -2.90 3.17 2.79
C PRO A 78 -4.03 3.33 3.81
N GLU A 79 -4.72 4.48 3.76
CA GLU A 79 -5.98 4.67 4.48
C GLU A 79 -6.99 3.59 4.08
N PRO A 80 -7.82 3.06 5.00
CA PRO A 80 -8.80 2.02 4.67
C PRO A 80 -9.67 2.43 3.48
N PHE A 81 -9.67 1.61 2.43
CA PHE A 81 -10.42 1.89 1.22
C PHE A 81 -10.87 0.60 0.54
N SER A 82 -11.99 0.67 -0.20
CA SER A 82 -12.53 -0.48 -0.92
C SER A 82 -12.12 -0.44 -2.39
N CYS A 83 -11.44 -1.49 -2.83
CA CYS A 83 -11.18 -1.77 -4.24
C CYS A 83 -12.35 -2.52 -4.92
N THR A 84 -13.45 -2.78 -4.20
CA THR A 84 -14.61 -3.54 -4.69
C THR A 84 -15.47 -2.71 -5.63
N ASN A 85 -16.03 -3.34 -6.67
CA ASN A 85 -16.91 -2.69 -7.67
C ASN A 85 -16.25 -1.49 -8.38
N LYS A 86 -14.94 -1.58 -8.63
CA LYS A 86 -14.16 -0.59 -9.36
C LYS A 86 -13.67 -1.18 -10.68
N THR A 87 -13.72 -0.37 -11.73
CA THR A 87 -13.27 -0.74 -13.08
C THR A 87 -11.81 -0.34 -13.29
N VAL A 88 -11.39 0.79 -12.74
CA VAL A 88 -10.03 1.32 -12.96
C VAL A 88 -9.46 1.99 -11.70
N ILE A 89 -8.17 1.79 -11.45
CA ILE A 89 -7.39 2.62 -10.53
C ILE A 89 -6.49 3.54 -11.35
N VAL A 90 -6.51 4.82 -11.02
CA VAL A 90 -5.76 5.87 -11.69
C VAL A 90 -4.64 6.34 -10.76
N PHE A 91 -3.40 6.17 -11.22
CA PHE A 91 -2.22 6.69 -10.55
C PHE A 91 -1.75 7.96 -11.24
N VAL A 92 -1.81 9.06 -10.52
CA VAL A 92 -1.38 10.38 -10.97
C VAL A 92 0.02 10.64 -10.42
N LEU A 93 1.03 10.66 -11.28
CA LEU A 93 2.38 11.05 -10.86
C LEU A 93 2.43 12.55 -10.62
N SER A 94 2.77 12.96 -9.41
CA SER A 94 2.80 14.38 -9.01
C SER A 94 4.04 14.71 -8.20
N ALA A 95 4.37 15.99 -8.13
CA ALA A 95 5.48 16.48 -7.31
C ALA A 95 5.02 16.94 -5.92
N PRO A 96 5.82 16.81 -4.84
CA PRO A 96 5.46 17.28 -3.50
C PRO A 96 4.85 18.69 -3.50
N ALA A 97 5.50 19.62 -4.21
CA ALA A 97 5.08 21.02 -4.31
C ALA A 97 3.82 21.26 -5.15
N ALA A 98 3.35 20.28 -5.93
CA ALA A 98 2.21 20.41 -6.84
C ALA A 98 0.85 20.22 -6.15
N PHE A 99 0.71 20.66 -4.89
CA PHE A 99 -0.54 20.58 -4.13
C PHE A 99 -1.72 21.21 -4.89
N SER A 100 -1.53 22.39 -5.47
CA SER A 100 -2.57 23.10 -6.22
C SER A 100 -3.08 22.32 -7.43
N LYS A 101 -2.21 21.57 -8.12
CA LYS A 101 -2.61 20.69 -9.23
C LYS A 101 -3.45 19.51 -8.73
N ARG A 102 -3.02 18.86 -7.65
CA ARG A 102 -3.77 17.75 -7.05
C ARG A 102 -5.15 18.23 -6.57
N GLU A 103 -5.20 19.39 -5.94
CA GLU A 103 -6.46 20.00 -5.49
C GLU A 103 -7.38 20.35 -6.67
N ALA A 104 -6.84 20.89 -7.77
CA ALA A 104 -7.60 21.11 -8.98
C ALA A 104 -8.15 19.81 -9.57
N ILE A 105 -7.35 18.73 -9.60
CA ILE A 105 -7.79 17.41 -10.06
C ILE A 105 -8.95 16.89 -9.20
N ARG A 106 -8.82 16.94 -7.86
CA ARG A 106 -9.88 16.54 -6.90
C ARG A 106 -11.18 17.32 -7.10
N ASN A 107 -11.06 18.62 -7.37
CA ASN A 107 -12.21 19.51 -7.55
C ASN A 107 -12.78 19.48 -8.98
N THR A 108 -12.19 18.72 -9.90
CA THR A 108 -12.64 18.61 -11.28
C THR A 108 -12.95 17.15 -11.64
N TRP A 109 -12.12 16.54 -12.49
CA TRP A 109 -12.41 15.24 -13.09
C TRP A 109 -12.31 14.09 -12.09
N ALA A 110 -11.55 14.24 -10.99
CA ALA A 110 -11.43 13.23 -9.94
C ALA A 110 -12.38 13.49 -8.74
N SER A 111 -13.42 14.29 -8.92
CA SER A 111 -14.41 14.51 -7.87
C SER A 111 -15.12 13.22 -7.45
N LYS A 112 -15.69 13.20 -6.23
CA LYS A 112 -16.42 12.04 -5.70
C LYS A 112 -17.55 11.56 -6.61
N ASN A 113 -18.21 12.49 -7.31
CA ASN A 113 -19.31 12.15 -8.23
C ASN A 113 -18.80 11.40 -9.48
N ASN A 114 -17.60 11.72 -9.95
CA ASN A 114 -17.02 11.13 -11.17
C ASN A 114 -16.23 9.83 -10.89
N THR A 115 -15.93 9.54 -9.63
CA THR A 115 -15.07 8.40 -9.23
C THR A 115 -15.85 7.21 -8.69
N ARG A 116 -17.14 7.10 -9.02
CA ARG A 116 -17.99 5.97 -8.58
C ARG A 116 -17.38 4.60 -8.94
N HIS A 117 -16.88 4.46 -10.17
CA HIS A 117 -16.27 3.23 -10.69
C HIS A 117 -14.75 3.31 -10.80
N ALA A 118 -14.13 4.36 -10.25
CA ALA A 118 -12.69 4.56 -10.29
C ALA A 118 -12.12 4.76 -8.87
N ILE A 119 -10.81 4.59 -8.75
CA ILE A 119 -10.02 5.07 -7.61
C ILE A 119 -8.94 5.98 -8.17
N VAL A 120 -8.71 7.13 -7.55
CA VAL A 120 -7.64 8.05 -7.93
C VAL A 120 -6.67 8.17 -6.77
N ARG A 121 -5.37 7.94 -7.03
CA ARG A 121 -4.28 8.08 -6.06
C ARG A 121 -3.16 8.89 -6.67
N PHE A 122 -2.55 9.77 -5.88
CA PHE A 122 -1.40 10.56 -6.30
C PHE A 122 -0.11 9.92 -5.80
N VAL A 123 0.88 9.75 -6.66
CA VAL A 123 2.18 9.21 -6.27
C VAL A 123 3.18 10.34 -6.19
N VAL A 124 3.73 10.56 -4.99
CA VAL A 124 4.61 11.68 -4.66
C VAL A 124 5.93 11.19 -4.07
N GLY A 125 7.00 11.93 -4.36
CA GLY A 125 8.34 11.69 -3.81
C GLY A 125 8.61 12.56 -2.60
N GLN A 126 9.89 12.89 -2.40
CA GLN A 126 10.36 13.88 -1.43
C GLN A 126 11.23 14.93 -2.11
N ASN A 127 11.21 16.15 -1.59
CA ASN A 127 12.12 17.22 -2.01
C ASN A 127 12.50 18.11 -0.81
N GLY A 128 13.24 17.52 0.14
CA GLY A 128 13.62 18.18 1.39
C GLY A 128 12.51 18.18 2.46
N ARG A 129 12.89 18.55 3.70
CA ARG A 129 12.07 18.39 4.92
C ARG A 129 10.72 19.11 4.86
N ASP A 130 10.68 20.35 4.41
CA ASP A 130 9.46 21.16 4.39
C ASP A 130 8.42 20.59 3.42
N SER A 131 8.88 20.06 2.28
CA SER A 131 8.00 19.37 1.34
C SER A 131 7.39 18.10 1.93
N SER A 132 8.13 17.39 2.78
CA SER A 132 7.67 16.19 3.48
C SER A 132 6.51 16.50 4.42
N GLU A 133 6.64 17.56 5.22
CA GLU A 133 5.64 17.94 6.20
C GLU A 133 4.32 18.35 5.53
N MET A 134 4.39 19.20 4.50
CA MET A 134 3.19 19.62 3.76
C MET A 134 2.47 18.43 3.11
N VAL A 135 3.22 17.48 2.55
CA VAL A 135 2.66 16.27 1.93
C VAL A 135 1.99 15.37 2.98
N LEU A 136 2.55 15.26 4.19
CA LEU A 136 1.94 14.50 5.29
C LEU A 136 0.65 15.15 5.78
N VAL A 137 0.62 16.48 5.90
CA VAL A 137 -0.59 17.24 6.27
C VAL A 137 -1.67 17.08 5.20
N GLU A 138 -1.32 17.17 3.92
CA GLU A 138 -2.25 16.89 2.83
C GLU A 138 -2.77 15.45 2.92
N ASN A 139 -1.90 14.47 3.12
CA ASN A 139 -2.32 13.07 3.18
C ASN A 139 -3.24 12.80 4.38
N ALA A 140 -3.00 13.44 5.53
CA ALA A 140 -3.89 13.34 6.68
C ALA A 140 -5.30 13.88 6.39
N LYS A 141 -5.41 14.87 5.49
CA LYS A 141 -6.70 15.44 5.07
C LYS A 141 -7.40 14.62 3.98
N HIS A 142 -6.65 14.12 3.00
CA HIS A 142 -7.22 13.54 1.77
C HIS A 142 -7.12 12.01 1.69
N GLY A 143 -6.12 11.40 2.33
CA GLY A 143 -5.92 9.94 2.37
C GLY A 143 -5.70 9.29 0.99
N ASP A 144 -5.26 10.07 0.00
CA ASP A 144 -5.12 9.66 -1.39
C ASP A 144 -3.70 9.74 -1.95
N LEU A 145 -2.71 10.02 -1.10
CA LEU A 145 -1.31 10.03 -1.50
C LEU A 145 -0.65 8.67 -1.26
N ILE A 146 0.14 8.26 -2.23
CA ILE A 146 1.20 7.25 -2.11
C ILE A 146 2.50 8.01 -2.02
N ILE A 147 3.00 8.15 -0.79
CA ILE A 147 4.20 8.92 -0.48
C ILE A 147 5.39 7.96 -0.51
N THR A 148 6.44 8.34 -1.22
CA THR A 148 7.71 7.61 -1.29
C THR A 148 8.83 8.48 -0.76
N ASP A 149 9.93 7.91 -0.27
CA ASP A 149 11.17 8.64 0.05
C ASP A 149 12.08 8.90 -1.18
N ILE A 150 11.59 8.61 -2.38
CA ILE A 150 12.29 8.87 -3.65
C ILE A 150 12.51 10.37 -3.80
N ASN A 151 13.76 10.78 -4.02
CA ASN A 151 14.08 12.17 -4.36
C ASN A 151 13.38 12.56 -5.68
N ASP A 152 12.59 13.63 -5.65
CA ASP A 152 11.71 13.97 -6.75
C ASP A 152 12.40 14.72 -7.89
N ILE A 153 13.20 13.96 -8.62
CA ILE A 153 13.90 14.41 -9.82
C ILE A 153 13.47 13.59 -11.02
N LYS A 154 13.46 14.22 -12.21
CA LYS A 154 12.91 13.64 -13.44
C LYS A 154 13.42 12.23 -13.75
N LYS A 155 14.71 11.94 -13.49
CA LYS A 155 15.32 10.62 -13.73
C LYS A 155 14.73 9.48 -12.87
N PHE A 156 14.12 9.80 -11.73
CA PHE A 156 13.52 8.83 -10.82
C PHE A 156 12.00 8.71 -10.97
N ARG A 157 11.42 9.31 -12.02
CA ARG A 157 10.00 9.15 -12.35
C ARG A 157 9.58 7.69 -12.51
N LEU A 158 10.46 6.85 -13.08
CA LEU A 158 10.20 5.41 -13.23
C LEU A 158 10.03 4.71 -11.87
N LEU A 159 10.72 5.17 -10.82
CA LEU A 159 10.55 4.62 -9.48
C LEU A 159 9.15 4.90 -8.96
N LYS A 160 8.61 6.12 -9.18
CA LYS A 160 7.21 6.43 -8.84
C LYS A 160 6.21 5.58 -9.61
N VAL A 161 6.44 5.34 -10.91
CA VAL A 161 5.61 4.40 -11.70
C VAL A 161 5.60 3.04 -11.03
N TYR A 162 6.79 2.51 -10.73
CA TYR A 162 6.90 1.22 -10.08
C TYR A 162 6.18 1.19 -8.73
N SER A 163 6.33 2.22 -7.89
CA SER A 163 5.64 2.31 -6.59
C SER A 163 4.13 2.22 -6.75
N ALA A 164 3.59 2.84 -7.81
CA ALA A 164 2.18 2.79 -8.16
C ALA A 164 1.72 1.37 -8.51
N LEU A 165 2.46 0.69 -9.39
CA LEU A 165 2.14 -0.68 -9.82
C LEU A 165 2.31 -1.68 -8.68
N HIS A 166 3.34 -1.51 -7.85
CA HIS A 166 3.54 -2.29 -6.62
C HIS A 166 2.36 -2.10 -5.67
N PHE A 167 1.94 -0.85 -5.41
CA PHE A 167 0.78 -0.56 -4.58
C PHE A 167 -0.49 -1.24 -5.10
N PHE A 168 -0.75 -1.20 -6.41
CA PHE A 168 -1.87 -1.93 -7.00
C PHE A 168 -1.80 -3.44 -6.72
N LYS A 169 -0.65 -4.06 -7.00
CA LYS A 169 -0.43 -5.50 -6.78
C LYS A 169 -0.60 -5.89 -5.31
N THR A 170 -0.30 -4.99 -4.38
CA THR A 170 -0.42 -5.27 -2.94
C THR A 170 -1.82 -5.05 -2.38
N PHE A 171 -2.53 -3.99 -2.79
CA PHE A 171 -3.81 -3.59 -2.16
C PHE A 171 -5.06 -3.75 -3.02
N CYS A 172 -4.95 -3.62 -4.34
CA CYS A 172 -6.10 -3.52 -5.23
C CYS A 172 -6.07 -4.51 -6.38
N THR A 173 -5.74 -5.78 -6.10
CA THR A 173 -5.65 -6.84 -7.12
C THR A 173 -6.96 -7.16 -7.84
N LEU A 174 -8.11 -6.77 -7.26
CA LEU A 174 -9.43 -7.03 -7.83
C LEU A 174 -9.85 -6.02 -8.92
N ILE A 175 -9.14 -4.91 -9.05
CA ILE A 175 -9.49 -3.89 -10.04
C ILE A 175 -8.92 -4.31 -11.41
N PRO A 176 -9.74 -4.40 -12.47
CA PRO A 176 -9.31 -5.01 -13.72
C PRO A 176 -8.33 -4.15 -14.52
N TYR A 177 -8.29 -2.84 -14.30
CA TYR A 177 -7.42 -1.92 -15.04
C TYR A 177 -6.67 -0.92 -14.16
N VAL A 178 -5.46 -0.58 -14.60
CA VAL A 178 -4.59 0.43 -14.01
C VAL A 178 -4.33 1.50 -15.06
N LEU A 179 -4.63 2.75 -14.76
CA LEU A 179 -4.26 3.89 -15.61
C LEU A 179 -3.13 4.66 -14.93
N LYS A 180 -1.99 4.78 -15.59
CA LYS A 180 -0.94 5.73 -15.18
C LYS A 180 -1.14 7.03 -15.95
N ILE A 181 -1.09 8.17 -15.26
CA ILE A 181 -1.08 9.52 -15.86
C ILE A 181 -0.10 10.46 -15.12
N ASP A 182 0.13 11.66 -15.67
CA ASP A 182 0.85 12.75 -15.00
C ASP A 182 -0.15 13.82 -14.47
N ASP A 183 0.27 14.68 -13.54
CA ASP A 183 -0.59 15.68 -12.88
C ASP A 183 -0.98 16.90 -13.75
N ASP A 184 -0.57 16.93 -15.02
CA ASP A 184 -0.95 17.90 -16.04
C ASP A 184 -1.91 17.32 -17.09
N THR A 185 -2.56 16.19 -16.76
CA THR A 185 -3.52 15.52 -17.63
C THR A 185 -4.96 15.62 -17.11
N VAL A 186 -5.93 15.51 -18.02
CA VAL A 186 -7.36 15.48 -17.72
C VAL A 186 -7.96 14.20 -18.27
N VAL A 187 -8.78 13.52 -17.47
CA VAL A 187 -9.40 12.24 -17.85
C VAL A 187 -10.93 12.38 -17.81
N ALA A 188 -11.59 12.02 -18.91
CA ALA A 188 -13.03 11.82 -18.93
C ALA A 188 -13.34 10.41 -18.42
N LEU A 189 -13.46 10.24 -17.09
CA LEU A 189 -13.59 8.93 -16.44
C LEU A 189 -14.76 8.10 -16.99
N ASP A 190 -15.93 8.71 -17.17
CA ASP A 190 -17.12 7.99 -17.69
C ASP A 190 -16.88 7.42 -19.09
N ARG A 191 -16.20 8.18 -19.96
CA ARG A 191 -15.84 7.73 -21.31
C ARG A 191 -14.78 6.63 -21.28
N LEU A 192 -13.81 6.74 -20.38
CA LEU A 192 -12.79 5.70 -20.20
C LEU A 192 -13.42 4.39 -19.71
N ILE A 193 -14.31 4.46 -18.71
CA ILE A 193 -15.00 3.29 -18.17
C ILE A 193 -15.87 2.65 -19.24
N HIS A 194 -16.64 3.45 -19.99
CA HIS A 194 -17.42 2.95 -21.12
C HIS A 194 -16.54 2.20 -22.12
N PHE A 195 -15.44 2.81 -22.58
CA PHE A 195 -14.48 2.19 -23.49
C PHE A 195 -13.91 0.87 -22.95
N ILE A 196 -13.57 0.82 -21.66
CA ILE A 196 -13.08 -0.41 -21.01
C ILE A 196 -14.15 -1.51 -21.07
N GLU A 197 -15.40 -1.18 -20.78
CA GLU A 197 -16.50 -2.14 -20.70
C GLU A 197 -17.01 -2.61 -22.08
N THR A 198 -16.86 -1.79 -23.12
CA THR A 198 -17.35 -2.10 -24.48
C THR A 198 -16.29 -2.61 -25.43
N ASP A 199 -15.08 -2.05 -25.38
CA ASP A 199 -14.10 -2.19 -26.46
C ASP A 199 -12.86 -2.99 -26.04
N ILE A 200 -12.61 -3.15 -24.72
CA ILE A 200 -11.47 -3.92 -24.23
C ILE A 200 -11.93 -5.28 -23.71
N SER A 201 -11.48 -6.36 -24.37
CA SER A 201 -11.66 -7.70 -23.83
C SER A 201 -10.86 -7.88 -22.55
N THR A 202 -11.50 -8.32 -21.47
CA THR A 202 -10.85 -8.65 -20.19
C THR A 202 -9.90 -9.84 -20.29
N SER A 203 -9.93 -10.58 -21.41
CA SER A 203 -9.16 -11.80 -21.61
C SER A 203 -7.75 -11.57 -22.15
N THR A 204 -7.37 -10.33 -22.50
CA THR A 204 -6.05 -10.02 -23.07
C THR A 204 -5.16 -9.28 -22.08
N SER A 205 -3.99 -9.86 -21.78
CA SER A 205 -2.93 -9.14 -21.07
C SER A 205 -2.37 -8.07 -22.01
N GLY A 206 -2.49 -6.80 -21.65
CA GLY A 206 -2.10 -5.72 -22.55
C GLY A 206 -1.81 -4.37 -21.89
N ILE A 207 -1.11 -3.53 -22.66
CA ILE A 207 -0.86 -2.12 -22.41
C ILE A 207 -1.46 -1.34 -23.58
N PHE A 208 -2.35 -0.39 -23.29
CA PHE A 208 -3.07 0.42 -24.26
C PHE A 208 -2.61 1.87 -24.17
N CYS A 209 -2.08 2.39 -25.27
CA CYS A 209 -1.54 3.74 -25.33
C CYS A 209 -1.32 4.17 -26.79
N SER A 210 -0.93 5.44 -26.98
CA SER A 210 -0.37 5.88 -28.25
C SER A 210 1.02 5.27 -28.41
N ALA A 211 1.15 4.18 -29.15
CA ALA A 211 2.43 3.52 -29.37
C ALA A 211 3.38 4.36 -30.23
N GLN A 212 4.67 4.32 -29.90
CA GLN A 212 5.74 4.96 -30.65
C GLN A 212 6.90 3.98 -30.83
N THR A 213 7.51 4.03 -32.02
CA THR A 213 8.61 3.14 -32.44
C THR A 213 9.93 3.88 -32.66
N LYS A 214 9.95 5.20 -32.44
CA LYS A 214 11.12 6.07 -32.61
C LYS A 214 11.38 6.87 -31.35
N LEU A 215 12.64 7.16 -31.04
CA LEU A 215 12.96 8.10 -29.97
C LEU A 215 12.48 9.51 -30.31
N ASP A 216 12.25 10.33 -29.29
CA ASP A 216 12.06 11.77 -29.45
C ASP A 216 13.28 12.38 -30.15
N ASP A 217 13.06 13.26 -31.11
CA ASP A 217 14.10 13.91 -31.92
C ASP A 217 15.19 14.54 -31.04
N ARG A 218 14.82 15.07 -29.86
CA ARG A 218 15.76 15.63 -28.88
C ARG A 218 16.73 14.60 -28.30
N LEU A 219 16.27 13.37 -28.08
CA LEU A 219 17.10 12.27 -27.55
C LEU A 219 17.91 11.61 -28.66
N THR A 220 17.42 11.63 -29.90
CA THR A 220 18.19 11.14 -31.06
C THR A 220 19.41 12.00 -31.39
N ALA A 221 19.38 13.30 -31.09
CA ALA A 221 20.52 14.20 -31.32
C ALA A 221 21.73 13.88 -30.42
N GLU A 222 21.49 13.39 -29.20
CA GLU A 222 22.55 13.01 -28.25
C GLU A 222 22.98 11.55 -28.43
N ASN A 223 22.12 10.66 -28.94
CA ASN A 223 22.38 9.22 -29.01
C ASN A 223 21.81 8.55 -30.28
N GLN A 224 22.32 8.96 -31.45
CA GLN A 224 21.91 8.44 -32.76
C GLN A 224 21.99 6.90 -32.87
N LEU A 225 22.99 6.29 -32.21
CA LEU A 225 23.21 4.83 -32.23
C LEU A 225 22.11 4.04 -31.50
N LEU A 226 21.47 4.64 -30.48
CA LEU A 226 20.43 3.99 -29.68
C LEU A 226 19.02 4.17 -30.26
N ALA A 227 18.84 5.13 -31.18
CA ALA A 227 17.54 5.44 -31.76
C ALA A 227 16.87 4.25 -32.47
N HIS A 228 17.68 3.35 -33.04
CA HIS A 228 17.23 2.14 -33.74
C HIS A 228 16.97 0.93 -32.82
N LEU A 229 17.39 1.00 -31.56
CA LEU A 229 17.31 -0.11 -30.59
C LEU A 229 16.15 0.03 -29.61
N VAL A 230 15.36 1.10 -29.72
CA VAL A 230 14.32 1.40 -28.75
C VAL A 230 13.07 0.59 -29.05
N PRO A 231 12.56 -0.18 -28.08
CA PRO A 231 11.37 -0.98 -28.29
C PRO A 231 10.14 -0.09 -28.49
N VAL A 232 9.07 -0.70 -28.99
CA VAL A 232 7.75 -0.07 -29.00
C VAL A 232 7.39 0.34 -27.58
N HIS A 233 7.06 1.60 -27.39
CA HIS A 233 6.75 2.16 -26.07
C HIS A 233 5.59 3.15 -26.16
N CYS A 234 5.00 3.47 -25.01
CA CYS A 234 3.92 4.44 -24.92
C CYS A 234 4.46 5.86 -25.02
N LYS A 235 3.91 6.64 -25.95
CA LYS A 235 4.15 8.07 -26.08
C LYS A 235 3.34 8.85 -25.03
N GLY A 236 4.01 9.81 -24.40
CA GLY A 236 3.37 10.81 -23.55
C GLY A 236 3.11 10.34 -22.12
N ALA A 237 2.18 11.04 -21.46
CA ALA A 237 1.97 10.94 -20.02
C ALA A 237 1.10 9.75 -19.59
N GLN A 238 0.33 9.13 -20.50
CA GLN A 238 -0.73 8.18 -20.14
C GLN A 238 -0.62 6.82 -20.83
N TYR A 239 -0.92 5.77 -20.06
CA TYR A 239 -1.15 4.42 -20.59
C TYR A 239 -2.03 3.62 -19.63
N LEU A 240 -2.88 2.79 -20.20
CA LEU A 240 -3.77 1.88 -19.50
C LEU A 240 -3.17 0.47 -19.53
N LEU A 241 -3.16 -0.21 -18.40
CA LEU A 241 -2.73 -1.60 -18.30
C LEU A 241 -3.89 -2.45 -17.79
N THR A 242 -3.94 -3.69 -18.26
CA THR A 242 -4.72 -4.74 -17.58
C THR A 242 -4.08 -5.09 -16.23
N ALA A 243 -4.89 -5.57 -15.30
CA ALA A 243 -4.42 -6.11 -14.03
C ALA A 243 -3.34 -7.18 -14.24
N HIS A 244 -3.60 -8.13 -15.14
CA HIS A 244 -2.68 -9.22 -15.43
C HIS A 244 -1.32 -8.73 -15.97
N ALA A 245 -1.31 -7.77 -16.90
CA ALA A 245 -0.07 -7.17 -17.39
C ALA A 245 0.69 -6.45 -16.26
N THR A 246 -0.04 -5.76 -15.37
CA THR A 246 0.57 -5.08 -14.21
C THR A 246 1.26 -6.07 -13.27
N HIS A 247 0.62 -7.19 -12.97
CA HIS A 247 1.22 -8.26 -12.15
C HIS A 247 2.53 -8.76 -12.77
N LEU A 248 2.54 -9.09 -14.06
CA LEU A 248 3.72 -9.57 -14.77
C LEU A 248 4.88 -8.55 -14.78
N LEU A 249 4.57 -7.28 -14.99
CA LEU A 249 5.57 -6.21 -14.97
C LEU A 249 6.25 -6.11 -13.60
N VAL A 250 5.46 -6.08 -12.52
CA VAL A 250 6.00 -5.99 -11.16
C VAL A 250 6.81 -7.24 -10.79
N ASP A 251 6.35 -8.44 -11.18
CA ASP A 251 7.06 -9.71 -10.93
C ASP A 251 8.42 -9.80 -11.63
N THR A 252 8.52 -9.21 -12.83
CA THR A 252 9.76 -9.28 -13.63
C THR A 252 10.88 -8.44 -13.01
N ILE A 253 10.54 -7.30 -12.40
CA ILE A 253 11.50 -6.34 -11.82
C ILE A 253 12.16 -6.86 -10.52
N HIS A 254 11.61 -7.90 -9.91
CA HIS A 254 12.18 -8.53 -8.70
C HIS A 254 13.12 -9.70 -8.95
N ARG A 255 13.21 -10.22 -10.19
CA ARG A 255 14.08 -11.37 -10.44
C ARG A 255 15.54 -10.92 -10.51
N LYS A 256 16.29 -11.20 -9.43
CA LYS A 256 17.66 -11.68 -9.57
C LYS A 256 17.59 -12.90 -10.49
N THR A 257 17.96 -12.74 -11.76
CA THR A 257 18.42 -13.89 -12.55
C THR A 257 19.73 -14.34 -11.91
N GLY A 258 19.63 -15.29 -10.99
CA GLY A 258 20.71 -16.20 -10.63
C GLY A 258 20.59 -17.46 -11.47
#